data_AF-A0A2N3YEQ0-F1
#
_entry.id   AF-A0A2N3YEQ0-F1
#
_cell.length_a   1.000
_cell.length_b   1.000
_cell.length_c   1.000
_cell.angle_alpha   90.00
_cell.angle_beta   90.00
_cell.angle_gamma   90.00
#
_symmetry.space_group_name_H-M   'P 1'
#
loop_
_entity.id
_entity.type
_entity.pdbx_description
1 polymer ?
#
loop_
_entity_poly.entity_id
_entity_poly.type
_entity_poly.pdbx_seq_one_letter_code
_entity_poly.pdbx_strand_id
1 'polypeptide(L)'
;MTTDPRAALAQLVSAFERHLEVSSTRRGEDDPSVIAAYDDLADAFEEYDSALYDAYGEMTPLDIYGADDDSDDEDDDEDDDDEDGDDSDDEVDGHDDEDGDDARTYVGLDDDEVDFEDTDR
;
A
#
# COMPACT_ATOMS: atom_id res chain seq x y z
N MET A 1 24.06 12.48 1.65
CA MET A 1 24.82 12.44 2.92
C MET A 1 24.18 11.34 3.73
N THR A 2 24.94 10.36 4.23
CA THR A 2 24.36 9.37 5.15
C THR A 2 24.02 10.09 6.46
N THR A 3 22.72 10.22 6.74
CA THR A 3 22.22 10.78 8.00
C THR A 3 22.39 9.73 9.10
N ASP A 4 22.86 10.12 10.29
CA ASP A 4 22.95 9.22 11.44
C ASP A 4 21.52 8.80 11.87
N PRO A 5 21.16 7.51 11.84
CA PRO A 5 19.81 7.05 12.17
C PRO A 5 19.39 7.46 13.59
N ARG A 6 20.34 7.62 14.51
CA ARG A 6 20.03 8.07 15.88
C ARG A 6 19.63 9.55 15.91
N ALA A 7 20.27 10.37 15.07
CA ALA A 7 19.93 11.78 14.93
C ALA A 7 18.60 11.96 14.19
N ALA A 8 18.36 11.19 13.12
CA ALA A 8 17.09 11.19 12.40
C ALA A 8 15.93 10.76 13.30
N LEU A 9 16.11 9.69 14.10
CA LEU A 9 15.11 9.25 15.07
C LEU A 9 14.75 10.35 16.10
N ALA A 10 15.74 11.11 16.57
CA ALA A 10 15.47 12.21 17.50
C ALA A 10 14.66 13.34 16.85
N GLN A 11 14.88 13.62 15.55
CA GLN A 11 14.09 14.57 14.79
C GLN A 11 12.66 14.07 14.58
N LEU A 12 12.49 12.81 14.20
CA LEU A 12 11.18 12.17 14.07
C LEU A 12 10.36 12.23 15.36
N VAL A 13 10.97 11.91 16.52
CA VAL A 13 10.29 12.03 17.81
C VAL A 13 9.86 13.47 18.10
N SER A 14 10.72 14.45 17.81
CA SER A 14 10.36 15.86 17.97
C SER A 14 9.23 16.29 17.04
N ALA A 15 9.17 15.74 15.82
CA ALA A 15 8.10 16.01 14.86
C ALA A 15 6.76 15.43 15.36
N PHE A 16 6.77 14.20 15.91
CA PHE A 16 5.57 13.62 16.54
C PHE A 16 5.04 14.48 17.69
N GLU A 17 5.92 14.96 18.57
CA GLU A 17 5.54 15.84 19.68
C GLU A 17 4.92 17.15 19.19
N ARG A 18 5.52 17.77 18.18
CA ARG A 18 5.01 18.99 17.55
C ARG A 18 3.66 18.77 16.88
N HIS A 19 3.52 17.69 16.10
CA HIS A 19 2.27 17.34 15.44
C HIS A 19 1.15 17.12 16.47
N LEU A 20 1.44 16.43 17.58
CA LEU A 20 0.48 16.26 18.68
C LEU A 20 0.11 17.59 19.36
N GLU A 21 1.09 18.45 19.64
CA GLU A 21 0.86 19.78 20.24
C GLU A 21 -0.10 20.60 19.36
N VAL A 22 0.19 20.72 18.07
CA VAL A 22 -0.63 21.50 17.13
C VAL A 22 -2.01 20.86 16.97
N SER A 23 -2.08 19.54 16.81
CA SER A 23 -3.34 18.80 16.73
C SER A 23 -4.23 19.02 17.96
N SER A 24 -3.64 19.09 19.17
CA SER A 24 -4.38 19.31 20.41
C SER A 24 -4.97 20.71 20.54
N THR A 25 -4.44 21.68 19.78
CA THR A 25 -4.86 23.09 19.82
C THR A 25 -5.58 23.54 18.54
N ARG A 26 -5.87 22.60 17.62
CA ARG A 26 -6.45 22.88 16.30
C ARG A 26 -7.76 23.65 16.36
N ARG A 27 -7.94 24.58 15.43
CA ARG A 27 -9.13 25.41 15.29
C ARG A 27 -9.89 25.03 14.01
N GLY A 28 -10.71 23.99 14.11
CA GLY A 28 -11.49 23.48 13.00
C GLY A 28 -10.93 22.17 12.46
N GLU A 29 -11.56 21.68 11.40
CA GLU A 29 -11.21 20.40 10.76
C GLU A 29 -10.01 20.57 9.81
N ASP A 30 -9.90 21.71 9.12
CA ASP A 30 -8.81 22.05 8.19
C ASP A 30 -7.89 23.14 8.77
N ASP A 31 -7.27 22.88 9.94
CA ASP A 31 -6.30 23.82 10.49
C ASP A 31 -4.98 23.75 9.70
N PRO A 32 -4.54 24.84 9.02
CA PRO A 32 -3.33 24.81 8.21
C PRO A 32 -2.07 24.54 9.03
N SER A 33 -2.10 24.80 10.34
CA SER A 33 -0.99 24.50 11.23
C SER A 33 -0.83 22.99 11.42
N VAL A 34 -1.95 22.26 11.48
CA VAL A 34 -1.94 20.80 11.62
C VAL A 34 -1.44 20.15 10.34
N ILE A 35 -1.89 20.65 9.18
CA ILE A 35 -1.43 20.19 7.86
C ILE A 35 0.09 20.37 7.75
N ALA A 36 0.61 21.58 8.01
CA ALA A 36 2.05 21.82 7.97
C ALA A 36 2.83 20.94 8.96
N ALA A 37 2.29 20.68 10.15
CA ALA A 37 2.92 19.80 11.12
C ALA A 37 2.83 18.31 10.74
N TYR A 38 1.87 17.92 9.90
CA TYR A 38 1.77 16.60 9.30
C TYR A 38 2.85 16.42 8.22
N ASP A 39 3.01 17.41 7.34
CA ASP A 39 4.06 17.39 6.30
C ASP A 39 5.45 17.33 6.93
N ASP A 40 5.71 18.19 7.94
CA ASP A 40 6.97 18.17 8.72
C ASP A 40 7.24 16.78 9.34
N LEU A 41 6.19 16.06 9.74
CA LEU A 41 6.29 14.72 10.33
C LEU A 41 6.56 13.65 9.27
N ALA A 42 5.92 13.75 8.11
CA ALA A 42 6.15 12.86 6.98
C ALA A 42 7.62 12.94 6.53
N ASP A 43 8.12 14.14 6.26
CA ASP A 43 9.52 14.36 5.87
C ASP A 43 10.51 13.77 6.88
N ALA A 44 10.27 14.00 8.18
CA ALA A 44 11.13 13.49 9.25
C ALA A 44 11.10 11.95 9.34
N PHE A 45 9.97 11.33 8.99
CA PHE A 45 9.84 9.87 8.96
C PHE A 45 10.61 9.28 7.78
N GLU A 46 10.48 9.84 6.58
CA GLU A 46 11.23 9.41 5.40
C GLU A 46 12.75 9.50 5.61
N GLU A 47 13.22 10.58 6.21
CA GLU A 47 14.65 10.73 6.51
C GLU A 47 15.12 9.69 7.54
N TYR A 48 14.29 9.33 8.52
CA TYR A 48 14.60 8.26 9.45
C TYR A 48 14.61 6.89 8.78
N ASP A 49 13.60 6.57 7.97
CA ASP A 49 13.51 5.27 7.30
C ASP A 49 14.66 5.08 6.30
N SER A 50 14.99 6.11 5.52
CA SER A 50 16.16 6.13 4.65
C SER A 50 17.47 5.95 5.44
N ALA A 51 17.65 6.65 6.55
CA ALA A 51 18.85 6.51 7.39
C ALA A 51 18.96 5.11 8.03
N LEU A 52 17.82 4.51 8.40
CA LEU A 52 17.75 3.15 8.95
C LEU A 52 18.15 2.12 7.89
N TYR A 53 17.61 2.26 6.68
CA TYR A 53 17.93 1.39 5.56
C TYR A 53 19.41 1.50 5.15
N ASP A 54 19.95 2.72 5.06
CA ASP A 54 21.36 2.95 4.76
C ASP A 54 22.29 2.32 5.80
N ALA A 55 21.93 2.39 7.09
CA ALA A 55 22.78 1.92 8.18
C ALA A 55 22.69 0.42 8.43
N TYR A 56 21.50 -0.17 8.27
CA TYR A 56 21.21 -1.54 8.70
C TYR A 56 20.55 -2.42 7.64
N GLY A 57 20.08 -1.85 6.52
CA GLY A 57 19.32 -2.57 5.49
C GLY A 57 17.91 -2.95 5.93
N GLU A 58 17.37 -2.27 6.94
CA GLU A 58 16.05 -2.51 7.51
C GLU A 58 15.11 -1.33 7.19
N MET A 59 13.85 -1.63 6.91
CA MET A 59 12.78 -0.63 6.75
C MET A 59 11.77 -0.76 7.89
N THR A 60 11.08 0.33 8.18
CA THR A 60 10.00 0.33 9.16
C THR A 60 8.72 -0.28 8.58
N PRO A 61 7.82 -0.83 9.41
CA PRO A 61 6.54 -1.38 8.95
C PRO A 61 5.45 -0.31 8.78
N LEU A 62 5.84 0.97 8.66
CA LEU A 62 4.94 2.11 8.58
C LEU A 62 5.10 2.75 7.19
N ASP A 63 4.01 3.29 6.66
CA ASP A 63 3.99 4.00 5.38
C ASP A 63 3.29 5.35 5.55
N ILE A 64 3.69 6.33 4.73
CA ILE A 64 3.01 7.63 4.65
C ILE A 64 1.98 7.56 3.54
N TYR A 65 0.72 7.87 3.86
CA TYR A 65 -0.33 7.99 2.85
C TYR A 65 -0.32 9.40 2.25
N GLY A 66 -0.33 9.47 0.91
CA GLY A 66 -0.46 10.73 0.18
C GLY A 66 0.84 11.45 -0.17
N ALA A 67 2.02 10.90 0.15
CA ALA A 67 3.31 11.47 -0.27
C ALA A 67 3.63 11.25 -1.77
N ASP A 68 2.91 10.33 -2.44
CA ASP A 68 3.13 9.92 -3.84
C ASP A 68 1.94 10.27 -4.78
N ASP A 69 0.85 10.84 -4.24
CA ASP A 69 -0.40 11.08 -5.00
C ASP A 69 -0.40 12.42 -5.77
N ASP A 70 0.69 13.21 -5.70
CA ASP A 70 0.95 14.36 -6.58
C ASP A 70 1.47 13.93 -7.97
N SER A 71 1.14 12.72 -8.41
CA SER A 71 1.17 12.35 -9.84
C SER A 71 -0.20 12.64 -10.44
N ASP A 72 -0.50 13.94 -10.51
CA ASP A 72 -1.60 14.53 -11.27
C ASP A 72 -1.31 14.34 -12.77
N ASP A 73 -1.38 13.09 -13.25
CA ASP A 73 -1.51 12.76 -14.68
C ASP A 73 -2.94 13.14 -15.11
N GLU A 74 -3.22 14.46 -15.11
CA GLU A 74 -4.35 15.06 -15.82
C GLU A 74 -4.06 15.07 -17.34
N ASP A 75 -3.76 13.91 -17.92
CA ASP A 75 -3.84 13.73 -19.38
C ASP A 75 -5.31 13.46 -19.75
N ASP A 76 -6.14 14.50 -19.60
CA ASP A 76 -7.51 14.59 -20.13
C ASP A 76 -7.45 14.85 -21.64
N ASP A 77 -6.93 13.88 -22.41
CA ASP A 77 -7.06 13.82 -23.86
C ASP A 77 -8.35 13.06 -24.23
N GLU A 78 -9.50 13.59 -23.81
CA GLU A 78 -10.80 13.26 -24.41
C GLU A 78 -10.95 14.02 -25.75
N ASP A 79 -10.30 13.55 -26.81
CA ASP A 79 -10.70 13.89 -28.19
C ASP A 79 -11.47 12.69 -28.76
N ASP A 80 -12.79 12.78 -28.60
CA ASP A 80 -13.82 11.91 -29.14
C ASP A 80 -13.91 12.03 -30.68
N ASP A 81 -14.52 11.00 -31.28
CA ASP A 81 -15.01 10.91 -32.66
C ASP A 81 -14.01 10.57 -33.79
N ASP A 82 -14.03 9.31 -34.23
CA ASP A 82 -14.83 8.95 -35.41
C ASP A 82 -14.84 7.41 -35.62
N GLU A 83 -16.02 6.82 -35.46
CA GLU A 83 -16.38 5.47 -35.91
C GLU A 83 -16.19 5.35 -37.43
N ASP A 84 -15.54 4.29 -37.89
CA ASP A 84 -15.95 3.65 -39.15
C ASP A 84 -15.59 2.16 -39.10
N GLY A 85 -16.65 1.35 -38.98
CA GLY A 85 -16.60 -0.09 -38.85
C GLY A 85 -16.02 -0.79 -40.08
N ASP A 86 -15.06 -1.68 -39.84
CA ASP A 86 -14.68 -2.72 -40.79
C ASP A 86 -15.32 -4.05 -40.37
N ASP A 87 -16.42 -4.36 -41.06
CA ASP A 87 -17.09 -5.65 -41.06
C ASP A 87 -16.15 -6.68 -41.72
N SER A 88 -15.33 -7.34 -40.90
CA SER A 88 -14.57 -8.52 -41.30
C SER A 88 -15.21 -9.76 -40.66
N ASP A 89 -16.16 -10.32 -41.41
CA ASP A 89 -16.76 -11.65 -41.26
C ASP A 89 -15.66 -12.72 -41.40
N ASP A 90 -15.03 -13.10 -40.29
CA ASP A 90 -14.13 -14.26 -40.23
C ASP A 90 -14.86 -15.40 -39.52
N GLU A 91 -15.48 -16.25 -40.34
CA GLU A 91 -16.14 -17.49 -39.95
C GLU A 91 -15.13 -18.42 -39.25
N VAL A 92 -15.11 -18.38 -37.91
CA VAL A 92 -14.34 -19.34 -37.11
C VAL A 92 -14.99 -20.72 -37.22
N ASP A 93 -14.40 -21.54 -38.09
CA ASP A 93 -14.66 -22.97 -38.25
C ASP A 93 -14.66 -23.68 -36.88
N GLY A 94 -15.79 -24.29 -36.54
CA GLY A 94 -15.92 -25.16 -35.38
C GLY A 94 -15.04 -26.40 -35.51
N HIS A 95 -14.08 -26.53 -34.60
CA HIS A 95 -13.32 -27.75 -34.34
C HIS A 95 -13.44 -28.01 -32.82
N ASP A 96 -14.33 -28.90 -32.40
CA ASP A 96 -14.11 -30.35 -32.16
C ASP A 96 -13.65 -30.56 -30.71
N ASP A 97 -14.64 -30.90 -29.88
CA ASP A 97 -14.58 -31.84 -28.74
C ASP A 97 -13.22 -32.00 -28.01
N GLU A 98 -13.05 -31.26 -26.91
CA GLU A 98 -12.15 -31.66 -25.82
C GLU A 98 -12.96 -32.10 -24.60
N ASP A 99 -13.16 -33.42 -24.52
CA ASP A 99 -13.64 -34.16 -23.36
C ASP A 99 -12.72 -33.91 -22.15
N GLY A 100 -13.09 -32.94 -21.31
CA GLY A 100 -12.48 -32.69 -20.00
C GLY A 100 -13.21 -33.42 -18.87
N ASP A 101 -13.21 -34.76 -18.89
CA ASP A 101 -13.50 -35.56 -17.70
C ASP A 101 -12.31 -35.46 -16.73
N ASP A 102 -12.38 -34.52 -15.79
CA ASP A 102 -11.59 -34.61 -14.56
C ASP A 102 -12.55 -34.40 -13.38
N ALA A 103 -13.20 -35.50 -13.01
CA ALA A 103 -13.83 -35.67 -11.72
C ALA A 103 -12.75 -35.55 -10.62
N ARG A 104 -12.38 -34.32 -10.27
CA ARG A 104 -11.69 -33.99 -9.02
C ARG A 104 -12.67 -34.23 -7.88
N THR A 105 -12.82 -35.51 -7.51
CA THR A 105 -13.44 -35.92 -6.25
C THR A 105 -12.64 -35.27 -5.13
N TYR A 106 -13.23 -34.29 -4.45
CA TYR A 106 -12.70 -33.72 -3.22
C TYR A 106 -12.85 -34.80 -2.13
N VAL A 107 -11.81 -35.62 -1.95
CA VAL A 107 -11.59 -36.49 -0.79
C VAL A 107 -10.40 -35.92 -0.05
N GLY A 108 -10.66 -35.17 1.02
CA GLY A 108 -9.57 -34.67 1.83
C GLY A 108 -9.98 -33.55 2.77
N LEU A 109 -10.91 -33.84 3.69
CA LEU A 109 -10.80 -33.45 5.09
C LEU A 109 -11.52 -34.55 5.89
N ASP A 110 -10.83 -35.69 6.05
CA ASP A 110 -11.04 -36.51 7.23
C ASP A 110 -10.64 -35.63 8.41
N ASP A 111 -11.64 -35.21 9.18
CA ASP A 111 -11.52 -34.54 10.47
C ASP A 111 -10.95 -35.58 11.45
N ASP A 112 -9.65 -35.87 11.32
CA ASP A 112 -8.90 -36.53 12.38
C ASP A 112 -8.93 -35.58 13.58
N GLU A 113 -9.75 -35.96 14.55
CA GLU A 113 -9.90 -35.34 15.86
C GLU A 113 -8.52 -34.91 16.38
N VAL A 114 -8.33 -33.59 16.53
CA VAL A 114 -7.19 -33.05 17.28
C VAL A 114 -7.32 -33.52 18.73
N ASP A 115 -6.61 -34.60 19.06
CA ASP A 115 -6.39 -35.07 20.43
C ASP A 115 -5.57 -34.00 21.14
N PHE A 116 -6.24 -33.20 21.97
CA PHE A 116 -5.57 -32.29 22.90
C PHE A 116 -4.96 -33.14 24.00
N GLU A 117 -3.75 -33.64 23.76
CA GLU A 117 -2.93 -34.33 24.75
C GLU A 117 -2.67 -33.39 25.94
N ASP A 118 -3.21 -33.80 27.09
CA ASP A 118 -2.72 -33.64 28.46
C ASP A 118 -1.90 -32.37 28.75
N THR A 119 -2.57 -31.31 29.24
CA THR A 119 -1.90 -30.36 30.12
C THR A 119 -1.69 -31.05 31.47
N ASP A 120 -0.49 -31.62 31.62
CA ASP A 120 0.09 -32.10 32.87
C ASP A 120 -0.13 -31.08 34.02
N ARG A 121 -0.92 -31.54 34.99
CA ARG A 121 -0.76 -31.41 36.46
C ARG A 121 -0.72 -30.04 37.14
#